data_AF-A0A0K8RIF0-F1
#
_entry.id   AF-A0A0K8RIF0-F1
#
_cell.length_a   1.000
_cell.length_b   1.000
_cell.length_c   1.000
_cell.angle_alpha   90.00
_cell.angle_beta   90.00
_cell.angle_gamma   90.00
#
_symmetry.space_group_name_H-M   'P 1'
#
loop_
_entity.id
_entity.type
_entity.pdbx_description
1 polymer ?
#
loop_
_entity_poly.entity_id
_entity_poly.type
_entity_poly.pdbx_seq_one_letter_code
_entity_poly.pdbx_strand_id
1 'polypeptide(L)'
;MLSLSKMQLVVFAVALILPALQSGRLLSGTRIYDDCVDILDRCGRIKCYLQGSGDFKNYDPNYCTLECAGPARPMVPHGVCSGDVINCTSDTRESLRIWEQGLQTTLNAVLRTWCPYFPKE
;
A
#
# COMPACT_ATOMS: atom_id res chain seq x y z
N MET A 1 -18.03 30.98 -38.91
CA MET A 1 -16.57 30.84 -38.72
C MET A 1 -16.16 31.78 -37.59
N LEU A 2 -15.86 31.25 -36.42
CA LEU A 2 -15.44 32.05 -35.27
C LEU A 2 -13.99 32.51 -35.49
N SER A 3 -13.80 33.81 -35.75
CA SER A 3 -12.48 34.44 -35.79
C SER A 3 -12.00 34.61 -34.36
N LEU A 4 -11.23 33.62 -33.87
CA LEU A 4 -10.66 33.66 -32.53
C LEU A 4 -9.45 34.60 -32.57
N SER A 5 -9.58 35.78 -31.95
CA SER A 5 -8.47 36.74 -31.91
C SER A 5 -7.34 36.21 -31.02
N LYS A 6 -6.09 36.55 -31.36
CA LYS A 6 -4.87 36.04 -30.71
C LYS A 6 -4.88 36.17 -29.17
N MET A 7 -5.54 37.19 -28.62
CA MET A 7 -5.70 37.35 -27.17
C MET A 7 -6.62 36.29 -26.54
N GLN A 8 -7.69 35.88 -27.23
CA GLN A 8 -8.61 34.87 -26.69
C GLN A 8 -7.96 33.49 -26.61
N LEU A 9 -7.08 33.15 -27.56
CA LEU A 9 -6.27 31.92 -27.51
C LEU A 9 -5.34 31.90 -26.30
N VAL A 10 -4.68 33.01 -26.00
CA VAL A 10 -3.75 33.10 -24.85
C VAL A 10 -4.51 32.95 -23.54
N VAL A 11 -5.66 33.62 -23.40
CA VAL A 11 -6.50 33.51 -22.19
C VAL A 11 -7.00 32.07 -22.02
N PHE A 12 -7.42 31.41 -23.11
CA PHE A 12 -7.90 30.03 -23.06
C PHE A 12 -6.78 29.05 -22.67
N ALA A 13 -5.57 29.23 -23.20
CA ALA A 13 -4.42 28.40 -22.83
C ALA A 13 -4.03 28.59 -21.36
N VAL A 14 -3.96 29.83 -20.89
CA VAL A 14 -3.63 30.14 -19.49
C VAL A 14 -4.70 29.59 -18.53
N ALA A 15 -5.99 29.73 -18.87
CA ALA A 15 -7.10 29.22 -18.08
C ALA A 15 -7.19 27.68 -18.05
N LEU A 16 -6.62 26.96 -19.01
CA LEU A 16 -6.57 25.49 -19.01
C LEU A 16 -5.30 24.95 -18.34
N ILE A 17 -4.16 25.62 -18.50
CA ILE A 17 -2.88 25.18 -17.93
C ILE A 17 -2.82 25.46 -16.41
N LEU A 18 -3.38 26.58 -15.93
CA LEU A 18 -3.41 26.91 -14.51
C LEU A 18 -4.13 25.87 -13.64
N PRO A 19 -5.36 25.43 -13.99
CA PRO A 19 -6.01 24.32 -13.29
C PRO A 19 -5.24 23.01 -13.44
N ALA A 20 -4.58 22.73 -14.57
CA ALA A 20 -3.78 21.52 -14.72
C ALA A 20 -2.52 21.52 -13.82
N LEU A 21 -1.95 22.70 -13.53
CA LEU A 21 -0.85 22.85 -12.57
C LEU A 21 -1.33 22.83 -11.10
N GLN A 22 -2.50 23.40 -10.81
CA GLN A 22 -3.11 23.35 -9.47
C GLN A 22 -3.71 21.98 -9.13
N SER A 23 -4.29 21.31 -10.11
CA SER A 23 -4.75 19.90 -10.06
C SER A 23 -3.61 18.93 -10.31
N GLY A 24 -2.44 19.46 -10.68
CA GLY A 24 -1.16 18.79 -10.71
C GLY A 24 -0.71 18.50 -9.29
N ARG A 25 -1.46 17.61 -8.62
CA ARG A 25 -0.86 16.60 -7.76
C ARG A 25 0.28 16.05 -8.58
N LEU A 26 1.47 16.56 -8.29
CA LEU A 26 2.74 16.14 -8.84
C LEU A 26 2.61 14.64 -9.03
N LEU A 27 2.61 14.19 -10.29
CA LEU A 27 2.96 12.82 -10.61
C LEU A 27 4.44 12.72 -10.22
N SER A 28 4.66 12.67 -8.91
CA SER A 28 5.91 12.34 -8.27
C SER A 28 6.16 10.91 -8.70
N GLY A 29 6.82 10.78 -9.84
CA GLY A 29 7.62 9.63 -10.21
C GLY A 29 8.85 9.52 -9.32
N THR A 30 8.79 9.96 -8.06
CA THR A 30 9.60 9.37 -7.02
C THR A 30 9.01 7.99 -6.80
N ARG A 31 9.81 6.95 -7.08
CA ARG A 31 9.59 5.63 -6.48
C ARG A 31 9.46 5.91 -4.98
N ILE A 32 8.24 5.97 -4.46
CA ILE A 32 8.02 5.98 -3.02
C ILE A 32 8.53 4.60 -2.63
N TYR A 33 9.76 4.54 -2.14
CA TYR A 33 10.18 3.36 -1.41
C TYR A 33 9.19 3.28 -0.26
N ASP A 34 8.22 2.35 -0.34
CA ASP A 34 7.37 2.05 0.81
C ASP A 34 8.34 1.83 1.98
N ASP A 35 8.14 2.58 3.06
CA ASP A 35 8.92 2.35 4.25
C ASP A 35 8.57 0.94 4.78
N CYS A 36 9.47 0.33 5.54
CA CYS A 36 9.21 -0.97 6.16
C CYS A 36 7.93 -0.92 7.01
N VAL A 37 7.63 0.23 7.61
CA VAL A 37 6.37 0.49 8.32
C VAL A 37 5.16 0.35 7.39
N ASP A 38 5.19 0.94 6.20
CA ASP A 38 4.06 0.85 5.24
C ASP A 38 3.85 -0.59 4.75
N ILE A 39 4.94 -1.32 4.51
CA ILE A 39 4.88 -2.73 4.10
C ILE A 39 4.34 -3.58 5.25
N LEU A 40 4.83 -3.35 6.48
CA LEU A 40 4.36 -4.04 7.68
C LEU A 40 2.86 -3.79 7.90
N ASP A 41 2.39 -2.56 7.75
CA ASP A 41 0.98 -2.19 7.85
C ASP A 41 0.13 -2.99 6.86
N ARG A 42 0.56 -3.08 5.59
CA ARG A 42 -0.17 -3.84 4.56
C ARG A 42 -0.18 -5.34 4.87
N CYS A 43 0.96 -5.90 5.25
CA CYS A 43 1.08 -7.29 5.69
C CYS A 43 0.18 -7.57 6.90
N GLY A 44 0.21 -6.67 7.87
CA GLY A 44 -0.57 -6.73 9.11
C GLY A 44 -2.06 -6.80 8.81
N ARG A 45 -2.56 -5.89 7.95
CA ARG A 45 -3.97 -5.88 7.54
C ARG A 45 -4.37 -7.19 6.89
N ILE A 46 -3.64 -7.63 5.86
CA ILE A 46 -3.96 -8.87 5.16
C ILE A 46 -3.98 -10.05 6.14
N LYS A 47 -2.96 -10.17 6.99
CA LYS A 47 -2.86 -11.28 7.96
C LYS A 47 -4.00 -11.25 8.97
N CYS A 48 -4.35 -10.09 9.54
CA CYS A 48 -5.43 -9.97 10.52
C CYS A 48 -6.81 -10.30 9.92
N TYR A 49 -7.08 -9.82 8.69
CA TYR A 49 -8.32 -10.19 7.98
C TYR A 49 -8.37 -11.67 7.62
N LEU A 50 -7.25 -12.27 7.17
CA LEU A 50 -7.17 -13.71 6.93
C LEU A 50 -7.36 -14.54 8.22
N GLN A 51 -7.09 -13.98 9.40
CA GLN A 51 -7.39 -14.59 10.70
C GLN A 51 -8.83 -14.33 11.18
N GLY A 52 -9.65 -13.62 10.40
CA GLY A 52 -11.01 -13.26 10.79
C GLY A 52 -11.09 -12.32 11.98
N SER A 53 -10.00 -11.61 12.32
CA SER A 53 -9.90 -10.76 13.51
C SER A 53 -9.94 -9.26 13.20
N GLY A 54 -10.52 -8.90 12.05
CA GLY A 54 -10.66 -7.52 11.61
C GLY A 54 -9.35 -6.86 11.21
N ASP A 55 -9.30 -5.53 11.33
CA ASP A 55 -8.18 -4.72 10.86
C ASP A 55 -6.92 -4.88 11.71
N PHE A 56 -5.78 -4.44 11.17
CA PHE A 56 -4.53 -4.31 11.90
C PHE A 56 -4.55 -3.10 12.83
N LYS A 57 -4.06 -3.26 14.05
CA LYS A 57 -3.94 -2.17 15.03
C LYS A 57 -2.49 -1.78 15.29
N ASN A 58 -1.63 -2.76 15.55
CA ASN A 58 -0.25 -2.50 15.94
C ASN A 58 0.63 -3.75 15.76
N TYR A 59 1.94 -3.58 15.85
CA TYR A 59 2.92 -4.66 15.92
C TYR A 59 3.66 -4.60 17.25
N ASP A 60 3.72 -5.72 17.97
CA ASP A 60 4.53 -5.86 19.17
C ASP A 60 5.87 -6.53 18.82
N PRO A 61 6.98 -5.78 18.80
CA PRO A 61 8.30 -6.30 18.46
C PRO A 61 8.89 -7.20 19.56
N ASN A 62 8.41 -7.12 20.81
CA ASN A 62 8.94 -7.95 21.90
C ASN A 62 8.43 -9.39 21.80
N TYR A 63 7.17 -9.56 21.38
CA TYR A 63 6.56 -10.88 21.18
C TYR A 63 6.54 -11.32 19.71
N CYS A 64 6.95 -10.44 18.80
CA CYS A 64 6.90 -10.67 17.36
C CYS A 64 5.50 -11.06 16.86
N THR A 65 4.49 -10.38 17.40
CA THR A 65 3.08 -10.61 17.09
C THR A 65 2.42 -9.35 16.57
N LEU A 66 1.49 -9.52 15.63
CA LEU A 66 0.57 -8.46 15.26
C LEU A 66 -0.54 -8.36 16.31
N GLU A 67 -1.01 -7.14 16.55
CA GLU A 67 -2.26 -6.86 17.23
C GLU A 67 -3.34 -6.59 16.20
N CYS A 68 -4.32 -7.48 16.14
CA CYS A 68 -5.51 -7.28 15.31
C CYS A 68 -6.62 -6.58 16.12
N ALA A 69 -7.65 -6.11 15.41
CA ALA A 69 -8.80 -5.48 16.03
C ALA A 69 -9.51 -6.39 17.03
N GLY A 70 -9.67 -7.66 16.65
CA GLY A 70 -10.15 -8.77 17.47
C GLY A 70 -9.06 -9.44 18.31
N PRO A 71 -9.33 -10.65 18.83
CA PRO A 71 -8.46 -11.29 19.82
C PRO A 71 -7.20 -11.93 19.24
N ALA A 72 -7.11 -12.16 17.91
CA ALA A 72 -5.95 -12.82 17.35
C ALA A 72 -4.66 -12.01 17.52
N ARG A 73 -3.57 -12.73 17.81
CA ARG A 73 -2.21 -12.21 17.90
C ARG A 73 -1.26 -13.04 17.04
N PRO A 74 -1.40 -13.00 15.69
CA PRO A 74 -0.62 -13.85 14.82
C PRO A 74 0.86 -13.43 14.84
N MET A 75 1.76 -14.42 14.87
CA MET A 75 3.20 -14.19 14.74
C MET A 75 3.59 -13.67 13.35
N VAL A 76 4.61 -12.81 13.32
CA VAL A 76 5.28 -12.38 12.09
C VAL A 76 6.42 -13.36 11.73
N PRO A 77 6.90 -13.38 10.47
CA PRO A 77 8.05 -14.19 10.10
C PRO A 77 9.32 -13.80 10.85
N HIS A 78 10.22 -14.76 11.05
CA HIS A 78 11.48 -14.55 11.77
C HIS A 78 12.28 -13.34 11.23
N GLY A 79 12.43 -13.20 9.91
CA GLY A 79 13.20 -12.09 9.32
C GLY A 79 12.59 -10.70 9.58
N VAL A 80 11.28 -10.62 9.81
CA VAL A 80 10.60 -9.36 10.21
C VAL A 80 10.77 -9.13 11.72
N CYS A 81 10.65 -10.20 12.51
CA CYS A 81 10.82 -10.19 13.97
C CYS A 81 12.24 -9.78 14.40
N SER A 82 13.26 -10.35 13.76
CA SER A 82 14.66 -10.04 14.04
C SER A 82 15.16 -8.76 13.36
N GLY A 83 14.34 -8.16 12.49
CA GLY A 83 14.69 -6.99 11.71
C GLY A 83 14.40 -5.68 12.44
N ASP A 84 14.88 -4.58 11.87
CA ASP A 84 14.58 -3.23 12.34
C ASP A 84 13.64 -2.55 11.35
N VAL A 85 12.34 -2.56 11.69
CA VAL A 85 11.28 -1.98 10.86
C VAL A 85 11.36 -0.45 10.84
N ILE A 86 11.93 0.19 11.87
CA ILE A 86 12.00 1.65 11.98
C ILE A 86 13.16 2.19 11.15
N ASN A 87 14.35 1.61 11.30
CA ASN A 87 15.51 2.00 10.49
C ASN A 87 15.52 1.36 9.10
N CYS A 88 14.61 0.40 8.86
CA CYS A 88 14.36 -0.26 7.58
C CYS A 88 15.63 -0.67 6.83
N THR A 89 16.38 -1.61 7.40
CA THR A 89 17.55 -2.20 6.73
C THR A 89 17.14 -2.95 5.45
N SER A 90 18.08 -3.15 4.52
CA SER A 90 17.83 -3.91 3.28
C SER A 90 17.22 -5.28 3.56
N ASP A 91 17.75 -5.98 4.57
CA ASP A 91 17.35 -7.35 4.91
C ASP A 91 15.96 -7.39 5.54
N THR A 92 15.62 -6.38 6.36
CA THR A 92 14.28 -6.22 6.94
C THR A 92 13.26 -5.93 5.84
N ARG A 93 13.60 -5.02 4.92
CA ARG A 93 12.75 -4.68 3.78
C ARG A 93 12.49 -5.90 2.89
N GLU A 94 13.53 -6.68 2.60
CA GLU A 94 13.39 -7.91 1.80
C GLU A 94 12.53 -8.95 2.51
N SER A 95 12.75 -9.17 3.81
CA SER A 95 11.93 -10.07 4.63
C SER A 95 10.45 -9.67 4.62
N LEU A 96 10.17 -8.37 4.71
CA LEU A 96 8.81 -7.83 4.63
C LEU A 96 8.18 -8.03 3.24
N ARG A 97 8.94 -7.84 2.15
CA ARG A 97 8.46 -8.04 0.77
C ARG A 97 8.16 -9.50 0.47
N ILE A 98 9.03 -10.43 0.90
CA ILE A 98 8.79 -11.87 0.79
C ILE A 98 7.50 -12.24 1.53
N TRP A 99 7.31 -11.69 2.73
CA TRP A 99 6.10 -11.94 3.49
C TRP A 99 4.84 -11.38 2.83
N GLU A 100 4.91 -10.14 2.33
CA GLU A 100 3.83 -9.48 1.59
C GLU A 100 3.38 -10.33 0.39
N GLN A 101 4.33 -10.82 -0.40
CA GLN A 101 4.07 -11.68 -1.55
C GLN A 101 3.39 -13.00 -1.15
N GLY A 102 3.83 -13.63 -0.07
CA GLY A 102 3.23 -14.85 0.46
C GLY A 102 1.79 -14.64 0.96
N LEU A 103 1.53 -13.51 1.64
CA LEU A 103 0.19 -13.12 2.07
C LEU A 103 -0.73 -12.82 0.90
N GLN A 104 -0.26 -12.09 -0.12
CA GLN A 104 -1.03 -11.81 -1.33
C GLN A 104 -1.38 -13.11 -2.08
N THR A 105 -0.43 -14.05 -2.17
CA THR A 105 -0.68 -15.36 -2.78
C THR A 105 -1.74 -16.13 -2.03
N THR A 106 -1.69 -16.13 -0.69
CA THR A 106 -2.70 -16.77 0.16
C THR A 106 -4.07 -16.12 -0.02
N LEU A 107 -4.14 -14.79 0.03
CA LEU A 107 -5.37 -14.03 -0.18
C LEU A 107 -5.99 -14.34 -1.55
N ASN A 108 -5.17 -14.33 -2.61
CA ASN A 108 -5.62 -14.64 -3.96
C ASN A 108 -6.13 -16.08 -4.09
N ALA A 109 -5.50 -17.04 -3.39
CA ALA A 109 -6.00 -18.41 -3.35
C ALA A 109 -7.38 -18.48 -2.68
N VAL A 110 -7.57 -17.81 -1.53
CA VAL A 110 -8.87 -17.74 -0.84
C VAL A 110 -9.93 -17.11 -1.74
N LEU A 111 -9.63 -15.96 -2.36
CA LEU A 111 -10.55 -15.28 -3.27
C LEU A 111 -10.90 -16.16 -4.48
N ARG A 112 -9.94 -16.86 -5.07
CA ARG A 112 -10.21 -17.77 -6.20
C ARG A 112 -11.08 -18.95 -5.81
N THR A 113 -10.92 -19.49 -4.61
CA THR A 113 -11.70 -20.64 -4.13
C THR A 113 -13.12 -20.25 -3.72
N TRP A 114 -13.28 -19.13 -3.02
CA TRP A 114 -14.54 -18.76 -2.37
C TRP A 114 -15.30 -17.62 -3.06
N CYS A 115 -14.64 -16.86 -3.95
CA CYS A 115 -15.22 -15.73 -4.68
C CYS A 115 -15.06 -15.93 -6.20
N PRO A 116 -15.79 -16.87 -6.82
CA PRO A 116 -15.58 -17.28 -8.22
C PRO A 116 -15.78 -16.16 -9.26
N TYR A 117 -16.52 -15.10 -8.90
CA TYR A 117 -16.78 -13.94 -9.76
C TYR A 117 -15.86 -12.75 -9.48
N PHE A 118 -14.85 -12.89 -8.63
CA PHE A 118 -13.90 -11.81 -8.36
C PHE A 118 -13.02 -11.56 -9.61
N PRO A 119 -12.92 -10.32 -10.12
CA PRO A 119 -12.12 -10.01 -11.30
C PRO A 119 -10.66 -10.46 -11.11
N LYS A 120 -10.10 -11.12 -12.12
CA LYS A 120 -8.67 -11.41 -12.19
C LYS A 120 -8.03 -10.18 -12.83
N GLU A 121 -7.31 -9.39 -12.04
CA GLU A 121 -6.36 -8.41 -12.58
C GLU A 121 -5.15 -9.12 -13.20
#